data_AF-X2LC09-F1
#
_entry.id   AF-X2LC09-F1
#
_cell.length_a   1.000
_cell.length_b   1.000
_cell.length_c   1.000
_cell.angle_alpha   90.00
_cell.angle_beta   90.00
_cell.angle_gamma   90.00
#
_symmetry.space_group_name_H-M   'P 1'
#
loop_
_entity.id
_entity.type
_entity.pdbx_description
1 polymer ?
#
loop_
_entity_poly.entity_id
_entity_poly.type
_entity_poly.pdbx_seq_one_letter_code
_entity_poly.pdbx_strand_id
1 'polypeptide(L)'
;MEMEKINKWEDIEQHFLSGSLILGNGASIAVSDSFNYDSLYLEAQHRDYLNAFSVSVFKRFKANDFEFVLRNLLQAKQVNQVLN
;
A
#
# COMPACT_ATOMS: atom_id res chain seq x y z
N MET A 1 -19.07 -13.93 -18.24
CA MET A 1 -18.07 -13.18 -17.47
C MET A 1 -16.95 -14.17 -17.20
N GLU A 2 -15.85 -14.05 -17.92
CA GLU A 2 -14.74 -15.00 -17.81
C GLU A 2 -14.05 -14.76 -16.46
N MET A 3 -13.91 -15.79 -15.65
CA MET A 3 -13.29 -15.69 -14.33
C MET A 3 -11.78 -15.66 -14.52
N GLU A 4 -11.12 -14.59 -14.10
CA GLU A 4 -9.66 -14.52 -14.12
C GLU A 4 -9.08 -15.67 -13.27
N LYS A 5 -8.22 -16.48 -13.88
CA LYS A 5 -7.59 -17.64 -13.24
C LYS A 5 -6.39 -17.19 -12.42
N ILE A 6 -6.46 -17.35 -11.11
CA ILE A 6 -5.30 -17.18 -10.21
C ILE A 6 -4.43 -18.44 -10.32
N ASN A 7 -3.18 -18.28 -10.76
CA ASN A 7 -2.19 -19.36 -10.83
C ASN A 7 -1.28 -19.32 -9.60
N LYS A 8 -0.72 -20.47 -9.20
CA LYS A 8 0.37 -20.49 -8.22
C LYS A 8 1.65 -19.97 -8.87
N TRP A 9 2.50 -19.32 -8.09
CA TRP A 9 3.74 -18.74 -8.61
C TRP A 9 4.68 -19.82 -9.18
N GLU A 10 4.80 -20.95 -8.48
CA GLU A 10 5.65 -22.07 -8.86
C GLU A 10 5.25 -22.67 -10.22
N ASP A 11 3.98 -22.54 -10.61
CA ASP A 11 3.46 -23.04 -11.88
C ASP A 11 3.82 -22.13 -13.07
N ILE A 12 4.21 -20.87 -12.81
CA ILE A 12 4.45 -19.86 -13.86
C ILE A 12 5.85 -19.25 -13.85
N GLU A 13 6.66 -19.49 -12.81
CA GLU A 13 7.97 -18.86 -12.62
C GLU A 13 8.93 -19.02 -13.81
N GLN A 14 8.85 -20.14 -14.54
CA GLN A 14 9.68 -20.42 -15.73
C GLN A 14 9.43 -19.43 -16.87
N HIS A 15 8.25 -18.81 -16.94
CA HIS A 15 7.93 -17.79 -17.93
C HIS A 15 8.53 -16.42 -17.58
N PHE A 16 9.01 -16.25 -16.35
CA PHE A 16 9.51 -14.98 -15.81
C PHE A 16 10.99 -15.06 -15.41
N LEU A 17 11.74 -16.03 -15.92
CA LEU A 17 13.18 -16.23 -15.59
C LEU A 17 14.06 -15.01 -15.92
N SER A 18 13.66 -14.20 -16.91
CA SER A 18 14.33 -12.95 -17.26
C SER A 18 13.69 -11.71 -16.61
N GLY A 19 12.65 -11.90 -15.80
CA GLY A 19 11.92 -10.85 -15.10
C GLY A 19 12.37 -10.72 -13.66
N SER A 20 12.28 -9.51 -13.11
CA SER A 20 12.42 -9.27 -11.67
C SER A 20 11.04 -9.04 -11.08
N LEU A 21 10.67 -9.82 -10.06
CA LEU A 21 9.45 -9.62 -9.29
C LEU A 21 9.72 -8.59 -8.19
N ILE A 22 9.15 -7.39 -8.34
CA ILE A 22 9.23 -6.34 -7.32
C ILE A 22 8.03 -6.50 -6.40
N LEU A 23 8.27 -7.00 -5.19
CA LEU A 23 7.22 -7.20 -4.20
C LEU A 23 7.21 -6.08 -3.16
N GLY A 24 6.11 -5.36 -3.12
CA GLY A 24 5.86 -4.32 -2.13
C GLY A 24 6.57 -3.01 -2.44
N ASN A 25 6.13 -1.95 -1.76
CA ASN A 25 6.58 -0.60 -2.10
C ASN A 25 8.07 -0.37 -1.80
N GLY A 26 8.59 -1.00 -0.73
CA GLY A 26 10.01 -0.91 -0.39
C GLY A 26 10.94 -1.44 -1.50
N ALA A 27 10.56 -2.52 -2.18
CA ALA A 27 11.31 -3.04 -3.31
C ALA A 27 11.19 -2.10 -4.53
N SER A 28 10.03 -1.50 -4.76
CA SER A 28 9.84 -0.51 -5.82
C SER A 28 10.70 0.73 -5.62
N ILE A 29 10.83 1.21 -4.37
CA ILE A 29 11.70 2.35 -4.02
C ILE A 29 13.17 2.05 -4.36
N ALA A 30 13.64 0.81 -4.13
CA ALA A 30 15.00 0.41 -4.47
C ALA A 30 15.31 0.46 -5.98
N VAL A 31 14.27 0.39 -6.82
CA VAL A 31 14.39 0.54 -8.28
C VAL A 31 14.30 2.01 -8.70
N SER A 32 13.43 2.80 -8.07
CA SER A 32 13.31 4.23 -8.30
C SER A 32 12.69 4.96 -7.11
N ASP A 33 13.29 6.09 -6.71
CA ASP A 33 12.78 6.96 -5.66
C ASP A 33 11.37 7.51 -5.96
N SER A 34 10.92 7.49 -7.22
CA SER A 34 9.56 7.90 -7.61
C SER A 34 8.46 7.00 -7.02
N PHE A 35 8.80 5.82 -6.52
CA PHE A 35 7.87 4.92 -5.84
C PHE A 35 7.80 5.15 -4.32
N ASN A 36 8.40 6.24 -3.82
CA ASN A 36 8.31 6.58 -2.40
C ASN A 36 6.87 6.91 -1.95
N TYR A 37 6.65 6.90 -0.63
CA TYR A 37 5.32 7.10 -0.06
C TYR A 37 4.72 8.48 -0.34
N ASP A 38 5.54 9.53 -0.46
CA ASP A 38 5.05 10.87 -0.80
C ASP A 38 4.48 10.90 -2.22
N SER A 39 5.18 10.29 -3.18
CA SER A 39 4.76 10.21 -4.58
C SER A 39 3.47 9.39 -4.72
N LEU A 40 3.40 8.26 -4.03
CA LEU A 40 2.17 7.44 -3.99
C LEU A 40 1.00 8.16 -3.35
N TYR A 41 1.22 8.88 -2.26
CA TYR A 41 0.18 9.65 -1.59
C TYR A 41 -0.39 10.72 -2.52
N LEU A 42 0.48 11.49 -3.18
CA LEU A 42 0.08 12.51 -4.15
C LEU A 42 -0.72 11.88 -5.30
N GLU A 43 -0.24 10.78 -5.88
CA GLU A 43 -0.94 10.10 -6.97
C GLU A 43 -2.31 9.57 -6.53
N ALA A 44 -2.41 9.04 -5.30
CA ALA A 44 -3.68 8.58 -4.74
C ALA A 44 -4.67 9.73 -4.48
N GLN A 45 -4.18 10.94 -4.17
CA GLN A 45 -5.01 12.14 -4.14
C GLN A 45 -5.44 12.57 -5.54
N HIS A 46 -4.53 12.61 -6.50
CA HIS A 46 -4.80 13.01 -7.88
C HIS A 46 -5.83 12.10 -8.57
N ARG A 47 -5.83 10.81 -8.23
CA ARG A 47 -6.77 9.81 -8.77
C ARG A 47 -8.05 9.65 -7.94
N ASP A 48 -8.28 10.49 -6.94
CA ASP A 48 -9.42 10.42 -6.02
C ASP A 48 -9.57 9.08 -5.29
N TYR A 49 -8.47 8.34 -5.09
CA TYR A 49 -8.47 7.09 -4.30
C TYR A 49 -8.55 7.37 -2.80
N LEU A 50 -8.17 8.57 -2.36
CA LEU A 50 -8.32 9.02 -0.98
C LEU A 50 -9.49 10.00 -0.87
N ASN A 51 -10.56 9.56 -0.20
CA ASN A 51 -11.65 10.46 0.16
C ASN A 51 -11.22 11.47 1.24
N ALA A 52 -12.06 12.50 1.46
CA ALA A 52 -11.79 13.57 2.43
C ALA A 52 -11.51 13.07 3.85
N PHE A 53 -12.17 11.99 4.28
CA PHE A 53 -11.96 11.39 5.59
C PHE A 53 -10.56 10.76 5.68
N SER A 54 -10.18 9.93 4.71
CA SER A 54 -8.84 9.34 4.65
C SER A 54 -7.76 10.42 4.67
N VAL A 55 -7.90 11.47 3.84
CA VAL A 55 -6.96 12.60 3.82
C VAL A 55 -6.85 13.29 5.19
N SER A 56 -7.96 13.45 5.92
CA SER A 56 -7.96 14.04 7.27
C SER A 56 -7.20 13.19 8.28
N VAL A 57 -7.22 11.86 8.15
CA VAL A 57 -6.45 10.94 8.99
C VAL A 57 -4.95 11.12 8.75
N PHE A 58 -4.50 11.13 7.50
CA PHE A 58 -3.08 11.40 7.16
C PHE A 58 -2.63 12.76 7.72
N LYS A 59 -3.45 13.81 7.55
CA LYS A 59 -3.18 15.15 8.12
C LYS A 59 -3.08 15.13 9.64
N ARG A 60 -3.92 14.36 10.34
CA ARG A 60 -3.87 14.22 11.81
C ARG A 60 -2.55 13.62 12.28
N PHE A 61 -2.04 12.62 11.54
CA PHE A 61 -0.77 11.96 11.83
C PHE A 61 0.46 12.73 11.33
N LYS A 62 0.28 13.78 10.51
CA LYS A 62 1.36 14.56 9.88
C LYS A 62 2.35 13.67 9.12
N ALA A 63 1.82 12.64 8.48
CA ALA A 63 2.60 11.64 7.75
C ALA A 63 1.84 11.27 6.48
N ASN A 64 2.58 11.01 5.40
CA ASN A 64 2.06 10.44 4.15
C ASN A 64 2.37 8.93 4.04
N ASP A 65 3.13 8.39 5.01
CA ASP A 65 3.48 6.98 5.10
C ASP A 65 2.25 6.15 5.47
N PHE A 66 1.82 5.30 4.54
CA PHE A 66 0.67 4.42 4.69
C PHE A 66 0.88 3.39 5.79
N GLU A 67 2.07 2.82 5.93
CA GLU A 67 2.37 1.83 6.96
C GLU A 67 2.30 2.47 8.35
N PHE A 68 2.85 3.67 8.50
CA PHE A 68 2.76 4.43 9.75
C PHE A 68 1.30 4.68 10.13
N VAL A 69 0.49 5.21 9.21
CA VAL A 69 -0.92 5.54 9.48
C VAL A 69 -1.72 4.27 9.80
N LEU A 70 -1.58 3.21 8.99
CA LEU A 70 -2.31 1.95 9.20
C LEU A 70 -1.94 1.28 10.53
N ARG A 71 -0.65 1.28 10.90
CA ARG A 71 -0.19 0.72 12.17
C ARG A 71 -0.80 1.46 13.37
N ASN A 72 -0.83 2.79 13.33
CA ASN A 72 -1.45 3.59 14.39
C ASN A 72 -2.96 3.36 14.49
N LEU A 73 -3.66 3.24 13.35
CA LEU A 73 -5.09 2.91 13.33
C LEU A 73 -5.36 1.53 13.94
N LEU A 74 -4.52 0.54 13.64
CA LEU A 74 -4.63 -0.80 14.22
C LEU A 74 -4.43 -0.76 15.75
N GLN A 75 -3.42 -0.03 16.23
CA GLN A 75 -3.19 0.15 17.66
C GLN A 75 -4.36 0.86 18.35
N ALA A 76 -4.86 1.94 17.76
CA ALA A 76 -6.03 2.66 18.28
C ALA A 76 -7.26 1.75 18.37
N LYS A 77 -7.49 0.90 17.35
CA LYS A 77 -8.55 -0.11 17.37
C LYS A 77 -8.37 -1.10 18.52
N GLN A 78 -7.16 -1.63 18.72
CA GLN A 78 -6.86 -2.56 19.82
C GLN A 78 -7.09 -1.92 21.19
N VAL A 79 -6.66 -0.67 21.38
CA VAL A 79 -6.90 0.08 22.63
C VAL A 79 -8.39 0.29 22.86
N ASN A 80 -9.13 0.75 21.85
CA ASN A 80 -10.58 0.98 21.98
C ASN A 80 -11.35 -0.31 22.30
N GLN A 81 -10.89 -1.48 21.85
CA GLN A 81 -11.49 -2.77 22.20
C GLN A 81 -11.36 -3.11 23.70
N VAL A 82 -10.31 -2.61 24.36
CA VAL A 82 -10.09 -2.80 25.80
C VAL A 82 -10.84 -1.73 26.62
N LEU A 83 -10.96 -0.52 26.08
CA LEU A 83 -11.65 0.61 26.73
C LEU A 83 -13.18 0.56 26.63
N ASN A 84 -13.75 -0.47 25.99
CA ASN A 84 -15.19 -0.72 25.89
C ASN A 84 -15.90 -0.58 27.25
#